data_AF-A0A2K8WZ75-F1
#
_entry.id   AF-A0A2K8WZ75-F1
#
_cell.length_a   1.000
_cell.length_b   1.000
_cell.length_c   1.000
_cell.angle_alpha   90.00
_cell.angle_beta   90.00
_cell.angle_gamma   90.00
#
_symmetry.space_group_name_H-M   'P 1'
#
loop_
_entity.id
_entity.type
_entity.pdbx_description
1 polymer ?
#
loop_
_entity_poly.entity_id
_entity_poly.type
_entity_poly.pdbx_seq_one_letter_code
_entity_poly.pdbx_strand_id
1 'polypeptide(L)'
;MKKAILLIFLLKCGIGFSQTEFPFYEQIAFDFYQSKLIDSFPTKKKVKIYPFVFDFQPAYFVFANPNCLGVKWKNNEQFIPLESYVESQIKIDSERYQLDFSDIDKKKFKIKKRGKGNYPRLNITAPHKEKNGTDRIFVNIHETHKNIYVTYHIEFNDKGEIIDWCKEMDEIIRTY
;
A
#
# COMPACT_ATOMS: atom_id res chain seq x y z
N MET A 1 -14.92 -53.44 2.41
CA MET A 1 -15.62 -52.22 2.87
C MET A 1 -14.92 -51.38 3.95
N LYS A 2 -13.74 -51.77 4.48
CA LYS A 2 -13.00 -50.92 5.45
C LYS A 2 -12.07 -49.88 4.80
N LYS A 3 -11.65 -50.07 3.54
CA LYS A 3 -10.72 -49.18 2.82
C LYS A 3 -11.37 -47.92 2.23
N ALA A 4 -12.67 -47.97 1.90
CA ALA A 4 -13.39 -46.83 1.32
C ALA A 4 -13.70 -45.73 2.35
N ILE A 5 -13.82 -46.10 3.64
CA ILE A 5 -14.13 -45.16 4.72
C ILE A 5 -12.94 -44.22 5.00
N LEU A 6 -11.71 -44.71 4.83
CA LEU A 6 -10.49 -43.91 5.05
C LEU A 6 -10.34 -42.79 4.00
N LEU A 7 -10.74 -43.05 2.75
CA LEU A 7 -10.63 -42.08 1.65
C LEU A 7 -11.60 -40.90 1.82
N ILE A 8 -12.81 -41.17 2.35
CA ILE A 8 -13.81 -40.14 2.64
C ILE A 8 -13.40 -39.29 3.85
N PHE A 9 -12.69 -39.89 4.82
CA PHE A 9 -12.17 -39.14 5.97
C PHE A 9 -11.03 -38.18 5.57
N LEU A 10 -10.17 -38.60 4.64
CA LEU A 10 -9.10 -37.74 4.09
C LEU A 10 -9.64 -36.59 3.23
N LEU A 11 -10.77 -36.78 2.54
CA LEU A 11 -11.45 -35.71 1.79
C LEU A 11 -12.28 -34.76 2.68
N LYS A 12 -12.68 -35.21 3.88
CA LYS A 12 -13.38 -34.38 4.88
C LYS A 12 -12.45 -33.68 5.87
N CYS A 13 -11.21 -34.14 6.02
CA CYS A 13 -10.10 -33.28 6.40
C CYS A 13 -9.83 -32.37 5.21
N GLY A 14 -10.73 -31.42 4.96
CA GLY A 14 -10.40 -30.26 4.17
C GLY A 14 -9.09 -29.76 4.72
N ILE A 15 -8.03 -29.89 3.92
CA ILE A 15 -6.82 -29.11 4.09
C ILE A 15 -7.33 -27.70 3.85
N GLY A 16 -7.87 -27.11 4.91
CA GLY A 16 -8.21 -25.72 4.98
C GLY A 16 -6.87 -25.03 4.89
N PHE A 17 -6.48 -24.70 3.67
CA PHE A 17 -5.63 -23.55 3.44
C PHE A 17 -6.43 -22.35 3.94
N SER A 18 -6.47 -22.17 5.26
CA SER A 18 -6.66 -20.86 5.84
C SER A 18 -5.37 -20.09 5.60
N GLN A 19 -5.01 -19.92 4.33
CA GLN A 19 -4.19 -18.79 3.93
C GLN A 19 -5.10 -17.61 4.19
N THR A 20 -4.89 -16.93 5.31
CA THR A 20 -5.54 -15.66 5.58
C THR A 20 -5.14 -14.75 4.41
N GLU A 21 -6.06 -14.59 3.47
CA GLU A 21 -5.79 -13.83 2.26
C GLU A 21 -5.77 -12.37 2.66
N PHE A 22 -4.56 -11.82 2.82
CA PHE A 22 -4.42 -10.40 3.11
C PHE A 22 -5.06 -9.58 1.98
N PRO A 23 -5.86 -8.56 2.29
CA PRO A 23 -6.28 -7.57 1.31
C PRO A 23 -5.08 -6.98 0.57
N PHE A 24 -5.24 -6.63 -0.70
CA PHE A 24 -4.19 -5.94 -1.44
C PHE A 24 -4.17 -4.46 -1.05
N TYR A 25 -3.52 -4.15 0.08
CA TYR A 25 -3.54 -2.83 0.71
C TYR A 25 -3.08 -1.70 -0.22
N GLU A 26 -2.08 -1.91 -1.07
CA GLU A 26 -1.62 -0.89 -2.02
C GLU A 26 -2.66 -0.58 -3.09
N GLN A 27 -3.43 -1.58 -3.55
CA GLN A 27 -4.54 -1.37 -4.47
C GLN A 27 -5.64 -0.55 -3.80
N ILE A 28 -6.05 -0.91 -2.58
CA ILE A 28 -7.10 -0.20 -1.85
C ILE A 28 -6.69 1.24 -1.55
N ALA A 29 -5.42 1.45 -1.13
CA ALA A 29 -4.86 2.78 -0.93
C ALA A 29 -4.88 3.60 -2.23
N PHE A 30 -4.47 3.00 -3.34
CA PHE A 30 -4.52 3.65 -4.65
C PHE A 30 -5.95 4.02 -5.06
N ASP A 31 -6.90 3.10 -4.89
CA ASP A 31 -8.32 3.28 -5.20
C ASP A 31 -8.92 4.44 -4.40
N PHE A 32 -8.59 4.51 -3.11
CA PHE A 32 -8.98 5.63 -2.26
C PHE A 32 -8.36 6.96 -2.73
N TYR A 33 -7.08 6.94 -3.12
CA TYR A 33 -6.43 8.12 -3.65
C TYR A 33 -7.07 8.63 -4.94
N GLN A 34 -7.32 7.74 -5.91
CA GLN A 34 -7.89 8.13 -7.20
C GLN A 34 -9.35 8.59 -7.12
N SER A 35 -10.13 8.03 -6.19
CA SER A 35 -11.57 8.33 -6.07
C SER A 35 -11.86 9.53 -5.17
N LYS A 36 -10.99 9.82 -4.18
CA LYS A 36 -11.26 10.82 -3.15
C LYS A 36 -10.18 11.88 -3.02
N LEU A 37 -8.93 11.45 -2.86
CA LEU A 37 -7.84 12.36 -2.46
C LEU A 37 -7.42 13.29 -3.61
N ILE A 38 -7.26 12.76 -4.82
CA ILE A 38 -6.83 13.54 -5.98
C ILE A 38 -7.83 14.63 -6.37
N ASP A 39 -9.12 14.44 -6.10
CA ASP A 39 -10.15 15.44 -6.36
C ASP A 39 -10.22 16.50 -5.27
N SER A 40 -9.96 16.10 -4.03
CA SER A 40 -9.91 17.02 -2.88
C SER A 40 -8.64 17.89 -2.92
N PHE A 41 -7.54 17.34 -3.44
CA PHE A 41 -6.23 17.99 -3.52
C PHE A 41 -5.66 17.87 -4.95
N PRO A 42 -6.23 18.59 -5.92
CA PRO A 42 -5.88 18.41 -7.32
C PRO A 42 -4.47 18.87 -7.64
N THR A 43 -3.79 18.08 -8.48
CA THR A 43 -2.45 18.40 -8.98
C THR A 43 -2.52 19.15 -10.31
N LYS A 44 -1.58 20.09 -10.53
CA LYS A 44 -1.51 20.85 -11.80
C LYS A 44 -1.08 19.99 -13.01
N LYS A 45 -0.41 18.86 -12.76
CA LYS A 45 0.16 17.97 -13.78
C LYS A 45 -0.28 16.55 -13.47
N LYS A 46 -0.48 15.75 -14.51
CA LYS A 46 -0.83 14.33 -14.35
C LYS A 46 0.15 13.60 -13.43
N VAL A 47 -0.39 12.92 -12.43
CA VAL A 47 0.37 12.10 -11.50
C VAL A 47 0.83 10.83 -12.20
N LYS A 48 2.12 10.53 -12.12
CA LYS A 48 2.68 9.31 -12.70
C LYS A 48 2.50 8.15 -11.74
N ILE A 49 2.03 7.04 -12.29
CA ILE A 49 1.75 5.78 -11.57
C ILE A 49 2.40 4.63 -12.32
N TYR A 50 2.66 3.54 -11.62
CA TYR A 50 3.42 2.40 -12.12
C TYR A 50 2.63 1.11 -11.90
N PRO A 51 2.61 0.16 -12.85
CA PRO A 51 1.79 -1.04 -12.70
C PRO A 51 2.34 -1.98 -11.63
N PHE A 52 3.65 -2.21 -11.60
CA PHE A 52 4.25 -3.19 -10.71
C PHE A 52 4.47 -2.60 -9.31
N VAL A 53 4.14 -3.37 -8.27
CA VAL A 53 4.28 -2.93 -6.88
C VAL A 53 5.71 -2.50 -6.56
N PHE A 54 6.71 -3.24 -7.07
CA PHE A 54 8.11 -2.90 -6.84
C PHE A 54 8.51 -1.54 -7.45
N ASP A 55 7.86 -1.08 -8.53
CA ASP A 55 8.11 0.24 -9.12
C ASP A 55 7.36 1.35 -8.37
N PHE A 56 6.32 0.99 -7.63
CA PHE A 56 5.54 1.86 -6.76
C PHE A 56 6.20 2.09 -5.40
N GLN A 57 6.94 1.09 -4.92
CA GLN A 57 7.73 1.14 -3.70
C GLN A 57 9.12 1.70 -4.01
N PRO A 58 9.53 2.86 -3.46
CA PRO A 58 10.85 3.41 -3.70
C PRO A 58 11.94 2.48 -3.14
N ALA A 59 13.11 2.43 -3.80
CA ALA A 59 14.24 1.60 -3.38
C ALA A 59 14.77 1.91 -1.97
N TYR A 60 14.46 3.11 -1.46
CA TYR A 60 14.61 3.46 -0.05
C TYR A 60 13.20 3.47 0.57
N PHE A 61 12.90 2.44 1.36
CA PHE A 61 11.68 2.38 2.16
C PHE A 61 11.64 3.56 3.13
N VAL A 62 10.83 4.57 2.84
CA VAL A 62 10.56 5.67 3.77
C VAL A 62 9.10 5.58 4.18
N PHE A 63 8.77 4.57 4.99
CA PHE A 63 7.57 4.69 5.82
C PHE A 63 7.77 5.90 6.74
N ALA A 64 6.72 6.70 6.87
CA ALA A 64 6.65 7.87 7.73
C ALA A 64 5.53 7.65 8.74
N ASN A 65 5.85 7.73 10.03
CA ASN A 65 4.89 7.52 11.09
C ASN A 65 3.82 8.63 11.05
N PRO A 66 2.52 8.28 11.19
CA PRO A 66 1.45 9.22 10.92
C PRO A 66 1.16 10.15 12.10
N ASN A 67 1.90 11.26 12.24
CA ASN A 67 1.77 12.14 13.42
C ASN A 67 0.38 12.83 13.51
N CYS A 68 -0.36 12.85 12.41
CA CYS A 68 -1.70 13.42 12.32
C CYS A 68 -2.87 12.50 12.71
N LEU A 69 -2.65 11.22 13.03
CA LEU A 69 -3.73 10.27 13.44
C LEU A 69 -4.03 10.28 14.96
N GLY A 70 -3.76 11.39 15.65
CA GLY A 70 -4.05 11.56 17.08
C GLY A 70 -3.18 10.74 18.05
N VAL A 71 -2.42 9.77 17.56
CA VAL A 71 -1.41 9.00 18.33
C VAL A 71 -0.03 9.61 18.09
N LYS A 72 0.75 9.79 19.16
CA LYS A 72 2.11 10.31 19.07
C LYS A 72 3.12 9.17 19.09
N TRP A 73 3.56 8.76 17.91
CA TRP A 73 4.73 7.89 17.77
C TRP A 73 6.02 8.71 17.88
N LYS A 74 7.06 8.11 18.46
CA LYS A 74 8.39 8.72 18.62
C LYS A 74 9.15 8.75 17.29
N ASN A 75 9.09 7.66 16.53
CA ASN A 75 9.81 7.52 15.26
C ASN A 75 9.27 6.35 14.42
N ASN A 76 9.81 6.22 13.20
CA ASN A 76 9.47 5.14 12.26
C ASN A 76 9.90 3.74 12.75
N GLU A 77 10.86 3.63 13.68
CA GLU A 77 11.37 2.34 14.17
C GLU A 77 10.32 1.57 14.98
N GLN A 78 9.21 2.22 15.35
CA GLN A 78 8.08 1.58 15.99
C GLN A 78 7.21 0.78 15.02
N PHE A 79 7.45 0.90 13.72
CA PHE A 79 6.70 0.22 12.67
C PHE A 79 7.56 -0.84 12.00
N ILE A 80 6.90 -1.92 11.58
CA ILE A 80 7.51 -2.99 10.79
C ILE A 80 6.61 -3.32 9.61
N PRO A 81 7.19 -3.64 8.44
CA PRO A 81 6.41 -4.15 7.32
C PRO A 81 5.75 -5.48 7.70
N LEU A 82 4.63 -5.80 7.08
CA LEU A 82 4.07 -7.14 7.12
C LEU A 82 4.96 -8.08 6.29
N GLU A 83 5.97 -8.70 6.90
CA GLU A 83 7.03 -9.44 6.17
C GLU A 83 6.49 -10.50 5.21
N SER A 84 5.66 -11.43 5.69
CA SER A 84 5.06 -12.48 4.84
C SER A 84 4.22 -11.93 3.68
N TYR A 85 3.60 -10.77 3.88
CA TYR A 85 2.86 -10.06 2.84
C TYR A 85 3.82 -9.52 1.78
N VAL A 86 4.87 -8.81 2.19
CA VAL A 86 5.86 -8.20 1.29
C VAL A 86 6.60 -9.26 0.49
N GLU A 87 6.99 -10.37 1.11
CA GLU A 87 7.62 -11.50 0.43
C GLU A 87 6.72 -12.08 -0.68
N SER A 88 5.39 -12.09 -0.47
CA SER A 88 4.44 -12.57 -1.47
C SER A 88 4.39 -11.67 -2.71
N GLN A 89 4.70 -10.38 -2.59
CA GLN A 89 4.62 -9.42 -3.72
C GLN A 89 5.74 -9.60 -4.75
N ILE A 90 6.83 -10.29 -4.40
CA ILE A 90 7.97 -10.50 -5.29
C ILE A 90 7.67 -11.57 -6.35
N LYS A 91 6.68 -12.44 -6.07
CA LYS A 91 6.31 -13.55 -6.94
C LYS A 91 5.42 -13.06 -8.08
N ILE A 92 5.77 -13.39 -9.32
CA ILE A 92 5.08 -12.90 -10.53
C ILE A 92 3.63 -13.41 -10.64
N ASP A 93 3.34 -14.57 -10.04
CA ASP A 93 2.02 -15.20 -9.95
C ASP A 93 1.21 -14.71 -8.75
N SER A 94 1.76 -13.78 -7.94
CA SER A 94 1.03 -13.17 -6.85
C SER A 94 -0.05 -12.24 -7.37
N GLU A 95 -1.25 -12.35 -6.81
CA GLU A 95 -2.34 -11.39 -7.04
C GLU A 95 -1.98 -9.97 -6.58
N ARG A 96 -0.92 -9.83 -5.78
CA ARG A 96 -0.38 -8.56 -5.28
C ARG A 96 0.88 -8.11 -6.02
N TYR A 97 1.14 -8.65 -7.20
CA TYR A 97 2.32 -8.28 -8.01
C TYR A 97 2.14 -6.95 -8.76
N GLN A 98 0.91 -6.68 -9.22
CA GLN A 98 0.59 -5.56 -10.10
C GLN A 98 -0.72 -4.89 -9.68
N LEU A 99 -0.74 -3.56 -9.64
CA LEU A 99 -1.97 -2.80 -9.48
C LEU A 99 -2.86 -2.89 -10.74
N ASP A 100 -4.16 -2.90 -10.53
CA ASP A 100 -5.16 -2.76 -11.58
C ASP A 100 -5.44 -1.27 -11.87
N PHE A 101 -5.34 -0.90 -13.14
CA PHE A 101 -5.61 0.44 -13.67
C PHE A 101 -6.67 0.43 -14.78
N SER A 102 -7.49 -0.62 -14.85
CA SER A 102 -8.61 -0.77 -15.77
C SER A 102 -9.48 0.49 -15.86
N ASP A 103 -9.83 1.07 -14.71
CA ASP A 103 -10.75 2.22 -14.58
C ASP A 103 -10.05 3.58 -14.36
N ILE A 104 -8.79 3.71 -14.75
CA ILE A 104 -8.01 4.91 -14.43
C ILE A 104 -8.46 6.17 -15.20
N ASP A 105 -8.61 7.29 -14.49
CA ASP A 105 -8.80 8.61 -15.12
C ASP A 105 -7.51 9.11 -15.78
N LYS A 106 -7.40 8.89 -17.10
CA LYS A 106 -6.26 9.33 -17.92
C LYS A 106 -6.12 10.85 -18.01
N LYS A 107 -7.07 11.65 -17.54
CA LYS A 107 -6.92 13.12 -17.41
C LYS A 107 -6.08 13.50 -16.19
N LYS A 108 -6.18 12.74 -15.10
CA LYS A 108 -5.44 12.96 -13.84
C LYS A 108 -4.15 12.15 -13.78
N PHE A 109 -4.10 10.99 -14.44
CA PHE A 109 -3.01 10.03 -14.28
C PHE A 109 -2.25 9.76 -15.59
N LYS A 110 -0.98 9.37 -15.43
CA LYS A 110 -0.13 8.89 -16.52
C LYS A 110 0.59 7.61 -16.11
N ILE A 111 0.16 6.48 -16.67
CA ILE A 111 0.83 5.19 -16.47
C ILE A 111 2.24 5.22 -17.07
N LYS A 112 3.22 4.76 -16.30
CA LYS A 112 4.62 4.63 -16.70
C LYS A 112 5.10 3.22 -16.39
N LYS A 113 5.95 2.67 -17.27
CA LYS A 113 6.46 1.30 -17.15
C LYS A 113 7.48 1.10 -16.01
N ARG A 114 8.08 2.18 -15.48
CA ARG A 114 9.14 2.14 -14.47
C ARG A 114 9.09 3.36 -13.56
N GLY A 115 9.43 3.19 -12.28
CA GLY A 115 9.46 4.23 -11.23
C GLY A 115 10.47 5.37 -11.42
N LYS A 116 11.30 5.31 -12.47
CA LYS A 116 12.35 6.30 -12.76
C LYS A 116 11.79 7.46 -13.60
N GLY A 117 11.78 8.68 -13.06
CA GLY A 117 11.45 9.87 -13.85
C GLY A 117 11.01 11.11 -13.06
N ASN A 118 10.53 12.10 -13.82
CA ASN A 118 10.15 13.44 -13.35
C ASN A 118 8.87 13.46 -12.50
N TYR A 119 8.60 14.56 -11.81
CA TYR A 119 7.42 14.81 -10.99
C TYR A 119 6.17 15.29 -11.76
N PRO A 120 4.95 15.24 -11.18
CA PRO A 120 4.59 14.53 -9.96
C PRO A 120 4.51 13.01 -10.16
N ARG A 121 4.82 12.24 -9.12
CA ARG A 121 4.75 10.78 -9.12
C ARG A 121 4.16 10.28 -7.81
N LEU A 122 3.47 9.15 -7.88
CA LEU A 122 2.93 8.46 -6.73
C LEU A 122 3.84 7.30 -6.36
N ASN A 123 4.10 7.16 -5.06
CA ASN A 123 4.69 5.99 -4.45
C ASN A 123 3.78 5.54 -3.31
N ILE A 124 3.76 4.25 -3.01
CA ILE A 124 2.92 3.64 -1.97
C ILE A 124 3.83 2.67 -1.23
N THR A 125 3.85 2.78 0.09
CA THR A 125 4.66 1.89 0.92
C THR A 125 4.02 0.51 1.01
N ALA A 126 4.83 -0.51 1.29
CA ALA A 126 4.29 -1.75 1.86
C ALA A 126 3.42 -1.46 3.10
N PRO A 127 2.44 -2.32 3.43
CA PRO A 127 1.68 -2.20 4.66
C PRO A 127 2.58 -2.44 5.88
N HIS A 128 2.46 -1.56 6.88
CA HIS A 128 3.18 -1.62 8.14
C HIS A 128 2.22 -1.80 9.31
N LYS A 129 2.71 -2.42 10.38
CA LYS A 129 2.05 -2.45 11.68
C LYS A 129 2.99 -1.93 12.76
N GLU A 130 2.42 -1.52 13.88
CA GLU A 130 3.19 -1.20 15.08
C GLU A 130 3.81 -2.49 15.68
N LYS A 131 5.09 -2.45 16.07
CA LYS A 131 5.81 -3.62 16.64
C LYS A 131 5.11 -4.23 17.86
N ASN A 132 4.56 -3.38 18.72
CA ASN A 132 3.90 -3.74 19.97
C ASN A 132 2.47 -3.18 20.05
N GLY A 133 1.86 -2.88 18.90
CA GLY A 133 0.56 -2.21 18.86
C GLY A 133 -0.59 -3.16 18.61
N THR A 134 -1.70 -2.56 18.18
CA THR A 134 -2.94 -3.24 17.81
C THR A 134 -2.86 -3.81 16.40
N ASP A 135 -3.90 -4.50 15.94
CA ASP A 135 -4.04 -5.04 14.57
C ASP A 135 -4.26 -3.94 13.50
N ARG A 136 -3.84 -2.70 13.77
CA ARG A 136 -3.90 -1.57 12.83
C ARG A 136 -2.82 -1.72 11.78
N ILE A 137 -3.21 -1.48 10.53
CA ILE A 137 -2.33 -1.56 9.38
C ILE A 137 -2.23 -0.18 8.76
N PHE A 138 -1.02 0.23 8.40
CA PHE A 138 -0.73 1.56 7.88
C PHE A 138 -0.08 1.48 6.52
N VAL A 139 -0.59 2.26 5.57
CA VAL A 139 0.02 2.47 4.26
C VAL A 139 0.17 3.96 4.04
N ASN A 140 1.34 4.37 3.55
CA ASN A 140 1.56 5.73 3.13
C ASN A 140 1.50 5.83 1.61
N ILE A 141 0.81 6.87 1.13
CA ILE A 141 0.88 7.31 -0.25
C ILE A 141 1.70 8.59 -0.31
N HIS A 142 2.82 8.55 -1.01
CA HIS A 142 3.68 9.71 -1.24
C HIS A 142 3.44 10.26 -2.65
N GLU A 143 2.78 11.41 -2.72
CA GLU A 143 2.69 12.22 -3.93
C GLU A 143 3.88 13.18 -3.96
N THR A 144 4.91 12.80 -4.72
CA THR A 144 6.17 13.55 -4.77
C THR A 144 6.15 14.59 -5.88
N HIS A 145 6.44 15.83 -5.53
CA HIS A 145 6.70 16.96 -6.44
C HIS A 145 8.18 17.34 -6.46
N LYS A 146 8.53 18.40 -7.19
CA LYS A 146 9.93 18.85 -7.30
C LYS A 146 10.56 19.25 -5.96
N ASN A 147 9.81 19.97 -5.13
CA ASN A 147 10.27 20.52 -3.86
C ASN A 147 9.29 20.24 -2.70
N ILE A 148 8.26 19.43 -2.95
CA ILE A 148 7.19 19.16 -1.99
C ILE A 148 6.94 17.66 -1.98
N TYR A 149 6.81 17.08 -0.79
CA TYR A 149 6.30 15.74 -0.58
C TYR A 149 4.95 15.86 0.12
N VAL A 150 3.91 15.30 -0.49
CA VAL A 150 2.62 15.16 0.19
C VAL A 150 2.49 13.70 0.58
N THR A 151 2.32 13.44 1.88
CA THR A 151 2.14 12.10 2.41
C THR A 151 0.70 11.95 2.88
N TYR A 152 0.00 10.97 2.35
CA TYR A 152 -1.29 10.54 2.86
C TYR A 152 -1.07 9.27 3.67
N HIS A 153 -1.37 9.34 4.95
CA HIS A 153 -1.34 8.19 5.84
C HIS A 153 -2.72 7.56 5.84
N ILE A 154 -2.81 6.27 5.54
CA ILE A 154 -4.07 5.54 5.51
C ILE A 154 -3.97 4.41 6.52
N GLU A 155 -4.95 4.37 7.42
CA GLU A 155 -5.12 3.34 8.43
C GLU A 155 -6.20 2.36 7.98
N PHE A 156 -5.89 1.08 8.10
CA PHE A 156 -6.77 -0.04 7.81
C PHE A 156 -6.95 -0.92 9.04
N ASN A 157 -8.11 -1.59 9.10
CA ASN A 157 -8.25 -2.78 9.92
C ASN A 157 -7.66 -4.02 9.22
N ASP A 158 -7.70 -5.15 9.91
CA ASP A 158 -7.26 -6.47 9.44
C ASP A 158 -8.03 -6.99 8.22
N LYS A 159 -9.22 -6.45 7.96
CA LYS A 159 -10.07 -6.76 6.80
C LYS A 159 -9.80 -5.86 5.58
N GLY A 160 -8.92 -4.87 5.70
CA GLY A 160 -8.63 -3.94 4.60
C GLY A 160 -9.64 -2.81 4.46
N GLU A 161 -10.47 -2.57 5.46
CA GLU A 161 -11.36 -1.41 5.50
C GLU A 161 -10.59 -0.19 6.01
N ILE A 162 -10.73 0.96 5.34
CA ILE A 162 -10.09 2.21 5.77
C ILE A 162 -10.81 2.73 7.02
N ILE A 163 -10.10 2.78 8.15
CA ILE A 163 -10.62 3.30 9.42
C ILE A 163 -10.48 4.83 9.45
N ASP A 164 -9.28 5.32 9.17
CA ASP A 164 -8.95 6.73 9.25
C ASP A 164 -7.84 7.07 8.24
N TRP A 165 -7.66 8.36 7.97
CA TRP A 165 -6.59 8.85 7.13
C TRP A 165 -6.25 10.30 7.44
N CYS A 166 -5.01 10.69 7.19
CA CYS A 166 -4.60 12.08 7.31
C CYS A 166 -3.54 12.45 6.28
N LYS A 167 -3.31 13.76 6.13
CA LYS A 167 -2.42 14.34 5.12
C LYS A 167 -1.36 15.19 5.80
N GLU A 168 -0.10 14.93 5.47
CA GLU A 168 1.05 15.74 5.84
C GLU A 168 1.74 16.29 4.60
N MET A 169 2.47 17.39 4.75
CA MET A 169 3.20 18.03 3.67
C MET A 169 4.56 18.50 4.17
N ASP A 170 5.60 18.05 3.48
CA ASP A 170 6.99 18.43 3.73
C ASP A 170 7.54 19.22 2.54
N GLU A 171 8.26 20.30 2.82
CA GLU A 171 8.97 21.08 1.80
C GLU A 171 10.47 20.80 1.86
N ILE A 172 11.10 20.62 0.69
CA ILE A 172 12.55 20.48 0.60
C ILE A 172 13.17 21.88 0.64
N ILE A 173 13.77 22.23 1.77
CA ILE A 173 14.60 23.43 1.91
C ILE A 173 16.01 23.07 1.47
N ARG A 174 16.47 23.64 0.34
CA ARG A 174 17.88 23.54 -0.08
C ARG A 174 18.63 24.74 0.45
N THR A 175 19.48 24.54 1.45
CA THR A 175 20.50 25.52 1.86
C THR A 175 21.67 25.45 0.88
N TYR A 176 21.96 26.57 0.22
CA TYR A 176 23.14 26.75 -0.63
C TYR A 176 24.30 27.31 0.17
#